data_AF-A0A7Z0D3F3-F1
#
_entry.id   AF-A0A7Z0D3F3-F1
#
_cell.length_a   1.000
_cell.length_b   1.000
_cell.length_c   1.000
_cell.angle_alpha   90.00
_cell.angle_beta   90.00
_cell.angle_gamma   90.00
#
_symmetry.space_group_name_H-M   'P 1'
#
loop_
_entity.id
_entity.type
_entity.pdbx_description
1 polymer ?
#
loop_
_entity_poly.entity_id
_entity_poly.type
_entity_poly.pdbx_seq_one_letter_code
_entity_poly.pdbx_strand_id
1 'polypeptide(L)' 'MSEFEHGLNERIDQTRAQLAVARDEGDDYLVEVLLGDLESLVELAGDNDVATGEMKQILAAETGTIPVIEEPERGSANAD' A
#
# COMPACT_ATOMS: atom_id res chain seq x y z
N MET A 1 0.13 -7.70 -17.64
CA MET A 1 0.94 -7.24 -16.50
C MET A 1 2.38 -7.12 -17.01
N SER A 2 3.01 -5.95 -16.85
CA SER A 2 4.39 -5.72 -17.30
C SER A 2 5.41 -6.41 -16.38
N GLU A 3 6.66 -6.57 -16.83
CA GLU A 3 7.74 -7.11 -15.97
C GLU A 3 7.96 -6.24 -14.73
N PHE A 4 7.75 -4.92 -14.86
CA PHE A 4 7.82 -3.98 -13.75
C PHE A 4 6.69 -4.22 -12.73
N GLU A 5 5.44 -4.34 -13.20
CA GLU A 5 4.29 -4.65 -12.34
C GLU A 5 4.46 -5.99 -11.61
N HIS A 6 5.01 -6.99 -12.30
CA HIS A 6 5.28 -8.29 -11.69
C HIS A 6 6.33 -8.19 -10.59
N GLY A 7 7.48 -7.55 -10.86
CA GLY A 7 8.54 -7.37 -9.87
C GLY A 7 8.10 -6.52 -8.68
N LEU A 8 7.26 -5.51 -8.92
CA LEU A 8 6.66 -4.71 -7.87
C LEU A 8 5.75 -5.55 -6.96
N ASN A 9 4.86 -6.36 -7.54
CA ASN A 9 3.98 -7.25 -6.77
C ASN A 9 4.78 -8.28 -5.96
N GLU A 10 5.80 -8.90 -6.56
CA GLU A 10 6.68 -9.82 -5.83
C GLU A 10 7.38 -9.14 -4.64
N ARG A 11 7.83 -7.89 -4.83
CA ARG A 11 8.49 -7.13 -3.76
C ARG A 11 7.52 -6.80 -2.63
N ILE A 12 6.31 -6.39 -2.96
CA ILE A 12 5.24 -6.13 -1.98
C ILE A 12 4.93 -7.40 -1.18
N ASP A 13 4.74 -8.54 -1.84
CA ASP A 13 4.45 -9.80 -1.16
C ASP A 13 5.60 -10.25 -0.23
N GLN A 14 6.86 -10.06 -0.66
CA GLN A 14 8.03 -10.30 0.17
C GLN A 14 8.07 -9.39 1.41
N THR A 15 7.88 -8.08 1.23
CA THR A 15 7.87 -7.12 2.34
C THR A 15 6.79 -7.47 3.35
N ARG A 16 5.60 -7.88 2.92
CA ARG A 16 4.51 -8.32 3.81
C ARG A 16 4.87 -9.57 4.60
N ALA A 17 5.45 -10.58 3.94
CA ALA A 17 5.86 -11.80 4.61
C ALA A 17 6.91 -11.50 5.70
N GLN A 18 7.86 -10.62 5.40
CA GLN A 18 8.86 -10.15 6.36
C GLN A 18 8.23 -9.36 7.51
N LEU A 19 7.22 -8.54 7.22
CA LEU A 19 6.53 -7.72 8.22
C LEU A 19 5.72 -8.58 9.21
N ALA A 20 5.11 -9.66 8.71
CA ALA A 20 4.47 -10.65 9.57
C ALA A 20 5.47 -11.35 10.49
N VAL A 21 6.65 -11.72 9.97
CA VAL A 21 7.74 -12.31 10.76
C VAL A 21 8.28 -11.33 11.80
N ALA A 22 8.58 -10.09 11.39
CA ALA A 22 9.09 -9.06 12.29
C ALA A 22 8.14 -8.79 13.47
N ARG A 23 6.83 -8.81 13.23
CA ARG A 23 5.81 -8.70 14.28
C ARG A 23 5.78 -9.89 15.23
N ASP A 24 5.88 -11.11 14.69
CA ASP A 24 5.91 -12.32 15.50
C ASP A 24 7.16 -12.37 16.40
N GLU A 25 8.28 -11.86 15.88
CA GLU A 25 9.55 -11.75 16.60
C GLU A 25 9.60 -10.54 17.55
N GLY A 26 8.65 -9.60 17.46
CA GLY A 26 8.63 -8.36 18.24
C GLY A 26 9.74 -7.38 17.87
N ASP A 27 10.22 -7.42 16.62
CA ASP A 27 11.24 -6.50 16.10
C ASP A 27 10.57 -5.22 15.57
N ASP A 28 10.23 -4.32 16.50
CA ASP A 28 9.55 -3.06 16.20
C ASP A 28 10.32 -2.18 15.19
N TYR A 29 11.66 -2.21 15.24
CA TYR A 29 12.50 -1.46 14.30
C TYR A 29 12.36 -2.02 12.88
N LEU A 30 12.43 -3.34 12.73
CA LEU A 30 12.26 -3.98 11.43
C LEU A 30 10.84 -3.76 10.89
N VAL A 31 9.82 -3.75 11.75
CA VAL A 31 8.45 -3.40 11.36
C VAL A 31 8.39 -1.98 10.79
N GLU A 32 8.95 -0.98 11.47
CA GLU A 32 8.96 0.41 10.97
C GLU A 32 9.68 0.55 9.62
N VAL A 33 10.84 -0.10 9.48
CA VAL A 33 11.60 -0.11 8.21
C VAL A 33 10.78 -0.70 7.08
N LEU A 34 10.16 -1.86 7.30
CA LEU A 34 9.38 -2.56 6.29
C LEU A 34 8.09 -1.82 5.92
N LEU A 35 7.47 -1.10 6.85
CA LEU A 35 6.33 -0.23 6.55
C LEU A 35 6.75 0.92 5.63
N GLY A 36 7.87 1.59 5.89
CA GLY A 36 8.38 2.66 5.02
C GLY A 36 8.78 2.16 3.62
N ASP A 37 9.34 0.95 3.53
CA ASP A 37 9.61 0.30 2.25
C ASP A 37 8.30 0.02 1.48
N LEU A 38 7.25 -0.42 2.17
CA LEU A 38 5.94 -0.67 1.56
C LEU A 38 5.29 0.61 1.05
N GLU A 39 5.36 1.70 1.81
CA GLU A 39 4.91 3.04 1.37
C GLU A 39 5.63 3.47 0.10
N SER A 40 6.96 3.36 0.07
CA SER A 40 7.78 3.71 -1.09
C SER A 40 7.43 2.89 -2.34
N LEU A 41 7.10 1.61 -2.17
CA LEU A 41 6.66 0.75 -3.28
C LEU A 41 5.29 1.18 -3.83
N VAL A 42 4.35 1.56 -2.96
CA VAL A 42 3.03 2.06 -3.37
C VAL A 42 3.15 3.39 -4.11
N GLU A 43 4.02 4.30 -3.66
CA GLU A 43 4.31 5.55 -4.35
C GLU A 43 4.91 5.29 -5.74
N LEU A 44 5.95 4.45 -5.80
CA LEU A 44 6.60 4.07 -7.05
C LEU A 44 5.61 3.46 -8.06
N ALA A 45 4.66 2.66 -7.58
CA ALA A 45 3.62 2.08 -8.39
C ALA A 45 2.67 3.15 -8.97
N GLY A 46 2.28 4.13 -8.15
CA GLY A 46 1.46 5.26 -8.58
C GLY A 46 2.17 6.12 -9.63
N ASP A 47 3.45 6.38 -9.45
CA ASP A 47 4.28 7.17 -10.38
C ASP A 47 4.45 6.51 -11.75
N ASN A 48 4.27 5.19 -11.85
CA ASN A 48 4.42 4.41 -13.07
C ASN A 48 3.09 3.94 -13.66
N ASP A 49 1.98 4.59 -13.31
CA ASP A 49 0.61 4.28 -13.77
C ASP A 49 0.18 2.82 -13.48
N VAL A 50 0.78 2.18 -12.47
CA VAL A 50 0.38 0.84 -12.02
C VAL A 50 -0.80 0.97 -11.07
N ALA A 51 -1.79 0.08 -11.21
CA ALA A 51 -2.97 0.08 -10.36
C ALA A 51 -2.61 -0.20 -8.88
N THR A 52 -2.65 0.83 -8.04
CA THR A 52 -2.26 0.75 -6.61
C THR A 52 -3.42 0.47 -5.66
N GLY A 53 -4.65 0.32 -6.15
CA GLY A 53 -5.84 0.22 -5.30
C GLY A 53 -5.82 -0.95 -4.32
N GLU A 54 -5.27 -2.10 -4.73
CA GLU A 54 -5.05 -3.26 -3.86
C GLU A 54 -3.88 -3.01 -2.90
N MET A 55 -2.78 -2.41 -3.39
CA MET A 55 -1.59 -2.14 -2.59
C MET A 55 -1.85 -1.11 -1.47
N LYS A 56 -2.67 -0.09 -1.74
CA LYS A 56 -3.10 0.90 -0.74
C LYS A 56 -3.97 0.28 0.35
N GLN A 57 -4.84 -0.69 0.00
CA GLN A 57 -5.61 -1.44 0.98
C GLN A 57 -4.72 -2.32 1.87
N ILE A 58 -3.71 -2.95 1.27
CA ILE A 58 -2.70 -3.72 1.99
C ILE A 58 -1.95 -2.80 2.95
N LEU A 59 -1.40 -1.69 2.48
CA LEU A 59 -0.66 -0.73 3.31
C LEU A 59 -1.53 -0.19 4.46
N ALA A 60 -2.81 0.09 4.22
CA ALA A 60 -3.77 0.48 5.24
C ALA A 60 -3.98 -0.62 6.30
N ALA A 61 -4.10 -1.88 5.89
CA ALA A 61 -4.19 -3.01 6.80
C ALA A 61 -2.91 -3.21 7.63
N GLU A 62 -1.74 -2.99 7.02
CA GLU A 62 -0.46 -3.13 7.70
C GLU A 62 -0.12 -1.94 8.63
N THR A 63 -0.47 -0.71 8.27
CA THR A 63 -0.19 0.47 9.11
C THR A 63 -1.26 0.72 10.18
N GLY A 64 -2.40 0.03 10.10
CA GLY A 64 -3.59 0.36 10.88
C GLY A 64 -4.22 1.70 10.48
N THR A 65 -3.75 2.30 9.39
CA THR A 65 -4.33 3.53 8.83
C THR A 65 -5.62 3.16 8.12
N ILE A 66 -6.71 3.86 8.43
CA ILE A 66 -7.97 3.68 7.70
C ILE A 66 -7.71 4.08 6.24
N PRO A 67 -7.97 3.20 5.24
CA PRO A 67 -7.79 3.58 3.85
C PRO A 67 -8.76 4.73 3.56
N VAL A 68 -8.22 5.90 3.21
CA VAL A 68 -9.03 7.01 2.69
C VAL A 68 -9.47 6.57 1.29
N ILE A 69 -10.65 5.95 1.21
CA ILE A 69 -11.33 5.73 -0.06
C ILE A 69 -11.79 7.13 -0.47
N GLU A 70 -11.15 7.74 -1.48
CA GLU A 70 -11.68 8.95 -2.11
C GLU A 70 -13.04 8.60 -2.70
N GLU A 71 -14.12 8.90 -1.96
CA GLU A 71 -15.48 8.78 -2.48
C GLU A 71 -15.58 9.65 -3.73
N PRO A 72 -16.09 9.13 -4.86
CA PRO A 72 -16.30 9.96 -6.03
C PRO A 72 -17.30 11.06 -5.66
N GLU A 73 -16.82 12.30 -5.62
CA GLU A 73 -17.57 13.55 -5.40
C GLU A 73 -18.98 13.46 -6.03
N ARG A 74 -19.97 13.03 -5.24
CA ARG A 74 -21.37 13.01 -5.71
C ARG A 74 -21.86 14.44 -5.66
N GLY A 75 -22.02 15.00 -6.85
CA GLY A 75 -22.32 16.40 -7.10
C GLY A 75 -23.41 16.99 -6.20
N SER A 76 -23.11 18.16 -5.65
CA SER A 76 -24.15 19.07 -5.16
C SER A 76 -24.95 19.57 -6.35
N ALA A 77 -26.13 18.99 -6.54
CA ALA A 77 -27.20 19.58 -7.32
C ALA A 77 -27.65 20.86 -6.62
N ASN A 78 -27.12 22.01 -7.04
CA ASN A 78 -27.74 23.29 -6.77
C ASN A 78 -28.96 23.42 -7.69
N ALA A 79 -30.13 23.22 -7.11
CA ALA A 79 -31.36 23.75 -7.65
C ALA A 79 -31.46 25.22 -7.21
N ASP A 80 -31.39 26.14 -8.17
CA ASP A 80 -32.03 27.46 -8.10
C ASP A 80 -32.61 27.79 -9.47
#